data_AF-A0A356E882-F1
#
_entry.id   AF-A0A356E882-F1
#
_cell.length_a   1.000
_cell.length_b   1.000
_cell.length_c   1.000
_cell.angle_alpha   90.00
_cell.angle_beta   90.00
_cell.angle_gamma   90.00
#
_symmetry.space_group_name_H-M   'P 1'
#
loop_
_entity.id
_entity.type
_entity.pdbx_description
1 polymer ?
#
loop_
_entity_poly.entity_id
_entity_poly.type
_entity_poly.pdbx_seq_one_letter_code
_entity_poly.pdbx_strand_id
1 'polypeptide(L)' 'MAIAPSLMCMDLTKFKEQIEFLDKKVRYFHIDIMD' A
#
# COMPACT_ATOMS: atom_id res chain seq x y z
N MET A 1 -1.75 17.11 1.11
CA MET A 1 -1.05 16.24 0.15
C MET A 1 -1.52 14.81 0.40
N ALA A 2 -2.14 14.14 -0.57
CA ALA A 2 -2.56 12.74 -0.42
C ALA A 2 -1.43 11.82 -0.89
N ILE A 3 -1.12 10.77 -0.12
CA ILE A 3 -0.09 9.78 -0.44
C ILE A 3 -0.80 8.51 -0.94
N ALA A 4 -0.26 7.91 -2.00
CA ALA A 4 -0.72 6.64 -2.56
C ALA A 4 0.49 5.69 -2.72
N PRO A 5 0.78 4.83 -1.73
CA PRO A 5 1.91 3.90 -1.80
C PRO A 5 1.66 2.83 -2.87
N SER A 6 2.69 2.49 -3.66
CA SER A 6 2.63 1.32 -4.56
C SER A 6 2.70 0.04 -3.74
N LEU A 7 1.69 -0.82 -3.90
CA LEU A 7 1.66 -2.16 -3.30
C LEU A 7 2.77 -3.06 -3.83
N MET A 8 3.29 -2.78 -5.03
CA MET A 8 4.40 -3.53 -5.63
C MET A 8 5.68 -3.42 -4.79
N CYS A 9 5.88 -2.29 -4.10
CA CYS A 9 7.08 -2.04 -3.31
C CYS A 9 6.98 -2.49 -1.84
N MET A 10 5.91 -3.20 -1.46
CA MET A 10 5.67 -3.63 -0.09
C MET A 10 6.32 -4.97 0.24
N ASP A 11 6.51 -5.23 1.54
CA ASP A 11 6.97 -6.52 2.04
C ASP A 11 5.78 -7.45 2.26
N LEU A 12 5.65 -8.46 1.40
CA LEU A 12 4.54 -9.42 1.44
C LEU A 12 4.56 -10.29 2.70
N THR A 13 5.70 -10.49 3.35
CA THR A 13 5.77 -11.27 4.61
C THR A 13 5.09 -10.53 5.76
N LYS A 14 4.98 -9.21 5.67
CA LYS A 14 4.32 -8.33 6.64
C LYS A 14 3.11 -7.63 6.06
N PHE A 15 2.50 -8.20 5.01
CA PHE A 15 1.44 -7.56 4.24
C PHE A 15 0.31 -7.02 5.12
N LYS A 16 -0.23 -7.84 6.03
CA LYS A 16 -1.32 -7.46 6.91
C LYS A 16 -0.98 -6.27 7.81
N GLU A 17 0.18 -6.32 8.47
CA GLU A 17 0.64 -5.26 9.37
C GLU A 17 0.87 -3.95 8.61
N GLN A 18 1.51 -4.03 7.44
CA GLN A 18 1.79 -2.84 6.64
C GLN A 18 0.51 -2.22 6.05
N ILE A 19 -0.46 -3.03 5.60
CA ILE A 19 -1.75 -2.53 5.13
C ILE A 19 -2.53 -1.88 6.26
N GLU A 20 -2.64 -2.52 7.44
CA GLU A 20 -3.33 -1.94 8.60
C GLU A 20 -2.69 -0.64 9.09
N PHE A 21 -1.37 -0.51 8.96
CA PHE A 21 -0.64 0.72 9.25
C PHE A 21 -0.92 1.82 8.21
N LEU A 22 -0.89 1.47 6.92
CA LEU A 22 -1.07 2.42 5.83
C LEU A 22 -2.52 2.89 5.71
N ASP A 23 -3.50 2.01 5.90
CA ASP A 23 -4.93 2.31 5.83
C ASP A 23 -5.35 3.51 6.73
N LYS A 24 -4.66 3.68 7.86
CA LYS A 24 -4.89 4.80 8.79
C LYS A 24 -4.22 6.12 8.38
N LYS A 25 -3.28 6.09 7.43
CA LYS A 25 -2.40 7.21 7.06
C LYS A 25 -2.56 7.66 5.62
N VAL A 26 -2.95 6.76 4.73
CA VAL A 26 -3.04 7.01 3.29
C VAL A 26 -4.49 7.06 2.85
N ARG A 27 -4.76 7.83 1.80
CA ARG A 27 -6.13 7.92 1.24
C ARG A 27 -6.38 6.89 0.16
N TYR A 28 -5.32 6.41 -0.48
CA TYR A 28 -5.40 5.50 -1.62
C TYR A 28 -4.23 4.52 -1.56
N PHE A 29 -4.43 3.35 -2.15
CA PHE A 29 -3.35 2.42 -2.47
C PHE A 29 -3.13 2.45 -3.98
N HIS A 30 -1.88 2.53 -4.41
CA HIS A 30 -1.52 2.45 -5.81
C HIS A 30 -1.30 0.97 -6.16
N ILE A 31 -2.18 0.44 -7.02
CA ILE A 31 -2.13 -0.96 -7.46
C ILE A 31 -1.73 -0.97 -8.92
N ASP A 32 -0.49 -1.39 -9.17
CA ASP A 32 0.05 -1.54 -10.51
C ASP A 32 -0.44 -2.87 -11.11
N ILE A 33 -1.38 -2.78 -12.05
CA ILE A 33 -1.86 -3.94 -12.82
C ILE A 33 -1.15 -3.89 -14.17
N MET A 34 -0.28 -4.87 -14.40
CA MET A 34 0.34 -5.12 -15.71
C MET A 34 -0.44 -6.25 -16.41
N ASP A 35 -0.41 -6.26 -17.74
CA ASP A 35 -1.00 -7.34 -18.56
C ASP A 35 -0.37 -8.72 -18.23
#